data_AF-A0A453RM18-F1
#
_entry.id   AF-A0A453RM18-F1
#
_cell.length_a   1.000
_cell.length_b   1.000
_cell.length_c   1.000
_cell.angle_alpha   90.00
_cell.angle_beta   90.00
_cell.angle_gamma   90.00
#
_symmetry.space_group_name_H-M   'P 1'
#
loop_
_entity.id
_entity.type
_entity.pdbx_description
1 polymer ?
#
loop_
_entity_poly.entity_id
_entity_poly.type
_entity_poly.pdbx_seq_one_letter_code
_entity_poly.pdbx_strand_id
1 'polypeptide(L)'
;MHQLRQSNPRKRADASLDRLLKSLDLEKYSINFQAEEVDMKALVHMNEEDMKSLGIPMGPRKKILSALASKRKKSSRSLPPTS
;
A
#
# COMPACT_ATOMS: atom_id res chain seq x y z
N MET A 1 -35.17 -3.17 7.51
CA MET A 1 -34.05 -2.58 8.24
C MET A 1 -32.87 -2.42 7.30
N HIS A 2 -32.55 -1.17 6.97
CA HIS A 2 -31.52 -0.79 6.02
C HIS A 2 -30.12 -1.16 6.52
N GLN A 3 -29.35 -1.87 5.71
CA GLN A 3 -27.89 -1.70 5.74
C GLN A 3 -27.34 -1.76 4.31
N LEU A 4 -27.61 -0.70 3.55
CA LEU A 4 -26.75 -0.34 2.44
C LEU A 4 -25.41 0.05 3.07
N ARG A 5 -24.47 -0.89 3.19
CA ARG A 5 -23.06 -0.58 3.46
C ARG A 5 -22.58 0.24 2.28
N GLN A 6 -22.69 1.56 2.44
CA GLN A 6 -22.16 2.55 1.52
C GLN A 6 -20.69 2.17 1.25
N SER A 7 -20.40 1.75 0.02
CA SER A 7 -19.04 1.69 -0.49
C SER A 7 -18.56 3.11 -0.67
N ASN A 8 -18.12 3.72 0.44
CA ASN A 8 -17.45 5.01 0.44
C ASN A 8 -16.22 4.87 -0.48
N PRO A 9 -16.04 5.69 -1.53
CA PRO A 9 -14.90 5.57 -2.44
C PRO A 9 -13.55 5.70 -1.71
N ARG A 10 -13.50 6.38 -0.56
CA ARG A 10 -12.34 6.38 0.34
C ARG A 10 -11.98 4.98 0.86
N LYS A 11 -12.95 4.09 1.11
CA LYS A 11 -12.69 2.69 1.54
C LYS A 11 -12.09 1.81 0.45
N ARG A 12 -12.21 2.15 -0.84
CA ARG A 12 -11.68 1.31 -1.93
C ARG A 12 -10.19 1.54 -2.18
N ALA A 13 -9.74 2.79 -2.09
CA ALA A 13 -8.31 3.11 -2.09
C ALA A 13 -7.63 2.51 -0.86
N ASP A 14 -8.31 2.64 0.28
CA ASP A 14 -7.92 2.03 1.54
C ASP A 14 -7.79 0.50 1.44
N ALA A 15 -8.74 -0.18 0.79
CA ALA A 15 -8.71 -1.64 0.66
C ALA A 15 -7.49 -2.20 -0.08
N SER A 16 -6.85 -1.44 -0.97
CA SER A 16 -5.65 -1.89 -1.68
C SER A 16 -4.39 -1.71 -0.83
N LEU A 17 -4.31 -0.60 -0.11
CA LEU A 17 -3.26 -0.33 0.87
C LEU A 17 -3.34 -1.32 2.04
N ASP A 18 -4.53 -1.49 2.60
CA ASP A 18 -4.81 -2.40 3.70
C ASP A 18 -4.44 -3.84 3.35
N ARG A 19 -4.81 -4.32 2.15
CA ARG A 19 -4.38 -5.63 1.65
C ARG A 19 -2.86 -5.76 1.53
N LEU A 20 -2.17 -4.72 1.06
CA LEU A 20 -0.71 -4.73 0.97
C LEU A 20 -0.10 -4.83 2.36
N LEU A 21 -0.51 -3.96 3.30
CA LEU A 21 -0.02 -3.97 4.67
C LEU A 21 -0.31 -5.28 5.39
N LYS A 22 -1.52 -5.82 5.23
CA LYS A 22 -1.92 -7.14 5.73
C LYS A 22 -1.07 -8.28 5.18
N SER A 23 -0.75 -8.26 3.88
CA SER A 23 0.15 -9.26 3.28
C SER A 23 1.59 -9.21 3.80
N LEU A 24 1.96 -8.13 4.48
CA LEU A 24 3.27 -7.92 5.10
C LEU A 24 3.25 -8.05 6.63
N ASP A 25 2.09 -8.36 7.23
CA ASP A 25 1.85 -8.31 8.69
C ASP A 25 2.10 -6.91 9.30
N LEU A 26 1.75 -5.86 8.53
CA LEU A 26 1.96 -4.45 8.86
C LEU A 26 0.66 -3.64 8.93
N GLU A 27 -0.50 -4.31 8.99
CA GLU A 27 -1.84 -3.69 9.04
C GLU A 27 -2.01 -2.67 10.19
N LYS A 28 -1.26 -2.82 11.29
CA LYS A 28 -1.23 -1.84 12.38
C LYS A 28 -0.79 -0.44 11.95
N TYR A 29 -0.02 -0.32 10.86
CA TYR A 29 0.42 0.96 10.31
C TYR A 29 -0.59 1.58 9.33
N SER A 30 -1.70 0.89 9.02
CA SER A 30 -2.74 1.39 8.12
C SER A 30 -3.28 2.74 8.60
N ILE A 31 -3.41 2.90 9.93
CA ILE A 31 -3.86 4.15 10.56
C ILE A 31 -2.89 5.31 10.27
N ASN A 32 -1.57 5.07 10.28
CA ASN A 32 -0.56 6.10 10.00
C ASN A 32 -0.71 6.65 8.57
N PHE A 33 -0.96 5.76 7.61
CA PHE A 33 -1.18 6.16 6.22
C PHE A 33 -2.53 6.86 6.03
N GLN A 34 -3.59 6.38 6.69
CA GLN A 34 -4.91 7.02 6.66
C GLN A 34 -4.90 8.42 7.27
N ALA A 35 -4.19 8.60 8.38
CA ALA A 35 -4.08 9.88 9.08
C ALA A 35 -3.44 10.95 8.18
N GLU A 36 -2.46 10.55 7.39
CA GLU A 36 -1.71 11.41 6.46
C GLU A 36 -2.31 11.40 5.04
N GLU A 37 -3.53 10.87 4.89
CA GLU A 37 -4.27 10.73 3.63
C GLU A 37 -3.46 10.07 2.48
N VAL A 38 -2.56 9.16 2.83
CA VAL A 38 -1.72 8.42 1.88
C VAL A 38 -2.51 7.29 1.23
N ASP A 39 -2.71 7.40 -0.08
CA ASP A 39 -3.28 6.35 -0.90
C ASP A 39 -2.19 5.52 -1.61
N MET A 40 -2.60 4.48 -2.35
CA MET A 40 -1.65 3.64 -3.11
C MET A 40 -0.82 4.42 -4.14
N LYS A 41 -1.33 5.53 -4.69
CA LYS A 41 -0.56 6.37 -5.62
C LYS A 41 0.48 7.16 -4.87
N ALA A 42 0.14 7.85 -3.78
CA ALA A 42 1.13 8.53 -2.96
C ALA A 42 2.20 7.54 -2.45
N LEU A 43 1.76 6.37 -1.96
CA LEU A 43 2.65 5.35 -1.41
C LEU A 43 3.75 4.90 -2.38
N VAL A 44 3.45 4.76 -3.69
CA VAL A 44 4.49 4.35 -4.66
C VAL A 44 5.56 5.42 -4.89
N HIS A 45 5.31 6.67 -4.52
CA HIS A 45 6.26 7.78 -4.64
C HIS A 45 7.00 8.09 -3.32
N MET A 46 6.59 7.49 -2.21
CA MET A 46 7.23 7.68 -0.90
C MET A 46 8.59 7.00 -0.80
N ASN A 47 9.50 7.63 -0.06
CA ASN A 47 10.83 7.13 0.25
C ASN A 47 10.97 6.79 1.75
N GLU A 48 12.17 6.37 2.16
CA GLU A 48 12.46 6.01 3.56
C GLU A 48 12.27 7.18 4.54
N GLU A 49 12.46 8.41 4.08
CA GLU A 49 12.26 9.63 4.86
C GLU A 49 10.79 9.89 5.11
N ASP A 50 9.95 9.83 4.07
CA ASP A 50 8.50 10.02 4.21
C ASP A 50 7.90 8.99 5.17
N MET A 51 8.29 7.70 5.04
CA MET A 51 7.84 6.66 5.98
C MET A 51 8.34 6.89 7.41
N LYS A 52 9.53 7.48 7.58
CA LYS A 52 10.03 7.86 8.90
C LYS A 52 9.17 8.98 9.49
N SER A 53 8.77 9.97 8.68
CA SER A 53 7.88 11.06 9.09
C SER A 53 6.48 10.55 9.49
N LEU A 54 5.99 9.49 8.84
CA LEU A 54 4.77 8.77 9.25
C LEU A 54 4.90 8.03 10.61
N GLY A 55 6.09 8.01 11.22
CA GLY A 55 6.35 7.26 12.45
C GLY A 55 6.59 5.76 12.24
N ILE A 56 6.92 5.34 11.02
CA ILE A 56 7.17 3.92 10.71
C ILE A 56 8.65 3.59 10.99
N PRO A 57 8.94 2.59 11.85
CA PRO A 57 10.31 2.22 12.18
C PRO A 57 11.03 1.54 11.00
N MET A 58 12.35 1.43 11.14
CA MET A 58 13.27 1.03 10.07
C MET A 58 12.99 -0.34 9.44
N GLY A 59 12.55 -1.32 10.23
CA GLY A 59 12.19 -2.66 9.73
C GLY A 59 10.96 -2.64 8.82
N PRO A 60 9.77 -2.26 9.34
CA PRO A 60 8.54 -2.16 8.58
C PRO A 60 8.67 -1.31 7.30
N ARG A 61 9.31 -0.14 7.36
CA ARG A 61 9.44 0.72 6.17
C ARG A 61 10.21 0.02 5.04
N LYS A 62 11.31 -0.69 5.35
CA LYS A 62 12.10 -1.42 4.34
C LYS A 62 11.29 -2.54 3.72
N LYS A 63 10.44 -3.20 4.51
CA LYS A 63 9.54 -4.26 4.03
C LYS A 63 8.50 -3.72 3.04
N ILE A 64 7.89 -2.55 3.34
CA ILE A 64 6.92 -1.90 2.44
C ILE A 64 7.59 -1.45 1.14
N LEU A 65 8.72 -0.73 1.21
CA LEU A 65 9.45 -0.26 0.02
C LEU A 65 9.90 -1.44 -0.88
N SER A 66 10.36 -2.53 -0.28
CA SER A 66 10.72 -3.76 -1.02
C SER A 66 9.52 -4.40 -1.71
N ALA A 67 8.35 -4.42 -1.07
CA ALA A 67 7.12 -4.93 -1.65
C ALA A 67 6.64 -4.07 -2.84
N LEU A 68 6.77 -2.75 -2.74
CA LEU A 68 6.46 -1.81 -3.82
C LEU A 68 7.39 -2.00 -5.03
N ALA A 69 8.70 -2.15 -4.79
CA ALA A 69 9.68 -2.44 -5.84
C ALA A 69 9.39 -3.76 -6.56
N SER A 70 9.00 -4.79 -5.80
CA SER A 70 8.58 -6.09 -6.32
C SER A 70 7.33 -6.00 -7.20
N LYS A 71 6.36 -5.15 -6.84
CA LYS A 71 5.13 -4.90 -7.62
C LYS A 71 5.43 -4.24 -8.98
N ARG A 72 6.42 -3.34 -9.05
CA ARG A 72 6.87 -2.71 -10.30
C ARG A 72 7.54 -3.69 -11.27
N LYS A 73 8.24 -4.72 -10.77
CA LYS A 73 8.92 -5.73 -11.62
C LYS A 73 7.97 -6.79 -12.18
N LYS A 74 6.83 -7.04 -11.53
CA LYS A 74 5.85 -8.04 -12.00
C LYS A 74 5.05 -7.58 -13.22
N SER A 75 4.89 -6.27 -13.41
CA SER A 75 4.19 -5.71 -14.59
C SER A 75 5.03 -5.76 -15.88
N SER A 76 6.33 -6.03 -15.81
CA SER A 76 7.21 -6.11 -16.99
C SER A 76 7.57 -7.55 -17.39
N ARG A 77 6.93 -8.58 -16.83
CA ARG A 77 7.22 -9.99 -17.13
C ARG A 77 5.99 -10.79 -17.57
N SER A 78 5.17 -10.18 -18.41
CA SER A 78 4.07 -10.85 -19.12
C SER A 78 4.05 -10.43 -20.59
N LEU A 79 5.08 -10.81 -21.33
CA LEU A 79 5.00 -11.03 -22.77
C LEU A 79 5.72 -12.36 -23.04
N PRO A 80 5.01 -13.42 -23.44
CA PRO A 80 5.68 -14.59 -24.02
C PRO A 80 6.27 -14.18 -25.39
N PRO A 81 7.48 -14.62 -25.75
CA PRO A 81 7.91 -14.55 -27.13
C PRO A 81 7.03 -15.52 -27.93
N THR A 82 6.14 -14.98 -28.76
CA THR A 82 5.46 -15.76 -29.79
C THR A 82 6.52 -16.15 -30.83
N SER A 83 6.83 -17.44 -30.91
CA SER A 83 7.46 -18.06 -32.09
C SER A 83 6.56 -17.97 -33.30
#